data_AF-A0AAI9T2W7-F1
#
_entry.id   AF-A0AAI9T2W7-F1
#
_cell.length_a   1.000
_cell.length_b   1.000
_cell.length_c   1.000
_cell.angle_alpha   90.00
_cell.angle_beta   90.00
_cell.angle_gamma   90.00
#
_symmetry.space_group_name_H-M   'P 1'
#
loop_
_entity.id
_entity.type
_entity.pdbx_description
1 polymer ?
#
loop_
_entity_poly.entity_id
_entity_poly.type
_entity_poly.pdbx_seq_one_letter_code
_entity_poly.pdbx_strand_id
1 'polypeptide(L)'
;MVQNLINFSTNFKYNGLSNQKIIVNYNKVFKYIKLNNKTKKIINWLLSNNDYIPNITIFPDYISYDLIDGYTFTQIGDTGILELRSILLVLQNLQKLKYKNKYIVHGDLSPVNVIFKQDLKIKKIVDWDNVKLGSKYQDPAYVFWLWINFGGNNKSFSEIKKEANIFKNTLHYNQKDLKYLKRWIYKVIKSEMKKHSYQIKGNDWLLKWYLNCIDWIKSEWKNLWI
;
A
#
# COMPACT_ATOMS: atom_id res chain seq x y z
N MET A 1 -1.93 -34.00 18.03
CA MET A 1 -1.71 -32.99 19.09
C MET A 1 -2.51 -31.75 18.73
N VAL A 2 -3.66 -31.57 19.38
CA VAL A 2 -4.47 -30.35 19.28
C VAL A 2 -3.75 -29.30 20.11
N GLN A 3 -3.00 -28.40 19.47
CA GLN A 3 -2.54 -27.21 20.16
C GLN A 3 -3.79 -26.40 20.51
N ASN A 4 -4.17 -26.47 21.78
CA ASN A 4 -4.99 -25.46 22.43
C ASN A 4 -4.43 -24.10 22.01
N LEU A 5 -5.15 -23.40 21.12
CA LEU A 5 -4.93 -21.99 20.83
C LEU A 5 -5.38 -21.24 22.09
N ILE A 6 -4.48 -21.24 23.07
CA ILE A 6 -4.58 -20.58 24.36
C ILE A 6 -5.00 -19.14 24.14
N ASN A 7 -5.99 -18.71 24.92
CA ASN A 7 -6.44 -17.34 25.13
C ASN A 7 -5.34 -16.29 24.84
N PHE A 8 -5.35 -15.69 23.64
CA PHE A 8 -4.47 -14.57 23.28
C PHE A 8 -4.88 -13.25 23.97
N SER A 9 -5.64 -13.31 25.06
CA SER A 9 -6.44 -12.19 25.55
C SER A 9 -5.75 -11.22 26.50
N THR A 10 -4.48 -11.40 26.90
CA THR A 10 -3.95 -10.55 27.99
C THR A 10 -2.82 -9.59 27.67
N ASN A 11 -2.16 -9.63 26.51
CA ASN A 11 -1.09 -8.64 26.20
C ASN A 11 -1.06 -8.20 24.73
N PHE A 12 -2.13 -7.57 24.25
CA PHE A 12 -2.05 -6.77 23.03
C PHE A 12 -1.12 -5.58 23.26
N LYS A 13 -0.11 -5.43 22.41
CA LYS A 13 0.61 -4.16 22.30
C LYS A 13 -0.06 -3.35 21.19
N TYR A 14 -0.31 -2.08 21.47
CA TYR A 14 -0.66 -1.15 20.39
C TYR A 14 0.61 -0.91 19.58
N ASN A 15 0.54 -1.16 18.27
CA ASN A 15 1.58 -0.65 17.40
C ASN A 15 1.42 0.88 17.32
N GLY A 16 2.45 1.62 17.76
CA GLY A 16 2.42 3.08 17.87
C GLY A 16 2.17 3.82 16.55
N LEU A 17 2.33 3.14 15.40
CA LEU A 17 2.09 3.73 14.07
C LEU A 17 0.63 3.61 13.59
N SER A 18 -0.12 2.59 14.01
CA SER A 18 -1.46 2.30 13.45
C SER A 18 -2.58 2.18 14.49
N ASN A 19 -2.27 2.28 15.79
CA ASN A 19 -3.20 1.99 16.91
C ASN A 19 -3.88 0.62 16.80
N GLN A 20 -3.33 -0.29 15.98
CA GLN A 20 -3.87 -1.63 15.83
C GLN A 20 -3.40 -2.50 17.00
N LYS A 21 -4.34 -3.33 17.47
CA LYS A 21 -4.06 -4.35 18.48
C LYS A 21 -3.32 -5.50 17.81
N ILE A 22 -2.02 -5.58 18.09
CA ILE A 22 -1.12 -6.58 17.54
C ILE A 22 -0.49 -7.39 18.68
N ILE A 23 -0.33 -8.69 18.45
CA ILE A 23 0.44 -9.59 19.31
C ILE A 23 1.53 -10.22 18.44
N VAL A 24 2.78 -10.10 18.89
CA VAL A 24 3.90 -10.84 18.28
C VAL A 24 4.16 -12.04 19.17
N ASN A 25 4.11 -13.24 18.59
CA ASN A 25 4.36 -14.49 19.30
C ASN A 25 5.26 -15.39 18.44
N TYR A 26 6.47 -15.65 18.94
CA TYR A 26 7.53 -16.37 18.20
C TYR A 26 7.71 -15.81 16.78
N ASN A 27 7.40 -16.62 15.77
CA ASN A 27 7.54 -16.37 14.35
C ASN A 27 6.23 -15.89 13.69
N LYS A 28 5.25 -15.42 14.47
CA LYS A 28 3.97 -14.93 13.96
C LYS A 28 3.55 -13.59 14.56
N VAL A 29 2.84 -12.84 13.74
CA VAL A 29 2.16 -11.60 14.12
C VAL A 29 0.66 -11.83 14.01
N PHE A 30 -0.07 -11.56 15.09
CA PHE A 30 -1.52 -11.63 15.16
C PHE A 30 -2.07 -10.21 15.17
N LYS A 31 -2.97 -9.91 14.25
CA LYS A 31 -3.64 -8.61 14.10
C LYS A 31 -5.13 -8.79 14.34
N TYR A 32 -5.68 -8.07 15.31
CA TYR A 32 -7.12 -8.06 15.55
C TYR A 32 -7.85 -7.37 14.41
N ILE A 33 -8.60 -8.15 13.63
CA ILE A 33 -9.40 -7.64 12.54
C ILE A 33 -10.47 -8.64 12.12
N LYS A 34 -11.71 -8.15 12.03
CA LYS A 34 -12.84 -8.93 11.56
C LYS A 34 -12.99 -8.79 10.05
N LEU A 35 -12.40 -9.72 9.30
CA LEU A 35 -12.52 -9.73 7.84
C LEU A 35 -13.93 -10.12 7.39
N ASN A 36 -14.46 -9.41 6.40
CA ASN A 36 -15.69 -9.81 5.73
C ASN A 36 -15.45 -11.02 4.80
N ASN A 37 -16.52 -11.75 4.45
CA ASN A 37 -16.43 -12.96 3.63
C ASN A 37 -15.83 -12.74 2.24
N LYS A 38 -16.01 -11.55 1.65
CA LYS A 38 -15.45 -11.23 0.34
C LYS A 38 -13.93 -11.08 0.41
N THR A 39 -13.43 -10.35 1.41
CA THR A 39 -11.99 -10.19 1.67
C THR A 39 -11.34 -11.54 1.96
N LYS A 40 -11.94 -12.38 2.83
CA LYS A 40 -11.45 -13.74 3.12
C LYS A 40 -11.26 -14.58 1.86
N LYS A 41 -12.25 -14.57 0.95
CA LYS A 41 -12.18 -15.29 -0.33
C LYS A 41 -11.05 -14.80 -1.24
N ILE A 42 -10.78 -13.50 -1.26
CA ILE A 42 -9.70 -12.92 -2.08
C ILE A 42 -8.33 -13.27 -1.51
N ILE A 43 -8.15 -13.18 -0.19
CA ILE A 43 -6.90 -13.56 0.48
C ILE A 43 -6.60 -15.04 0.25
N ASN A 44 -7.58 -15.93 0.45
CA ASN A 44 -7.38 -17.36 0.20
C ASN A 44 -6.99 -17.66 -1.26
N TRP A 45 -7.59 -16.94 -2.22
CA TRP A 45 -7.19 -17.07 -3.62
C TRP A 45 -5.77 -16.55 -3.86
N LEU A 46 -5.38 -15.42 -3.26
CA LEU A 46 -4.03 -14.86 -3.39
C LEU A 46 -2.96 -15.78 -2.83
N LEU A 47 -3.21 -16.45 -1.71
CA LEU A 47 -2.27 -17.39 -1.10
C LEU A 47 -1.86 -18.53 -2.06
N SER A 48 -2.70 -18.88 -3.03
CA SER A 48 -2.41 -19.89 -4.05
C SER A 48 -1.91 -19.33 -5.38
N ASN A 49 -1.90 -18.01 -5.57
CA ASN A 49 -1.67 -17.38 -6.88
C ASN A 49 -0.66 -16.23 -6.85
N ASN A 50 -0.02 -15.96 -5.70
CA ASN A 50 0.87 -14.83 -5.54
C ASN A 50 1.95 -15.10 -4.49
N ASP A 51 3.21 -14.79 -4.82
CA ASP A 51 4.33 -15.01 -3.90
C ASP A 51 4.65 -13.79 -3.02
N TYR A 52 4.02 -12.64 -3.25
CA TYR A 52 4.27 -11.43 -2.47
C TYR A 52 3.41 -11.35 -1.21
N ILE A 53 2.30 -12.09 -1.13
CA ILE A 53 1.51 -12.19 0.10
C ILE A 53 2.26 -13.06 1.14
N PRO A 54 2.33 -12.66 2.42
CA PRO A 54 2.76 -13.56 3.49
C PRO A 54 1.82 -14.75 3.61
N ASN A 55 2.30 -15.84 4.21
CA ASN A 55 1.39 -16.88 4.66
C ASN A 55 0.44 -16.27 5.70
N ILE A 56 -0.86 -16.32 5.42
CA ILE A 56 -1.90 -15.77 6.29
C ILE A 56 -2.79 -16.91 6.77
N THR A 57 -3.04 -16.96 8.07
CA THR A 57 -4.10 -17.78 8.67
C THR A 57 -5.22 -16.86 9.13
N ILE A 58 -6.46 -17.19 8.76
CA ILE A 58 -7.64 -16.37 9.06
C ILE A 58 -8.43 -17.04 10.20
N PHE A 59 -8.67 -16.28 11.26
CA PHE A 59 -9.52 -16.64 12.40
C PHE A 59 -10.83 -15.81 12.36
N PRO A 60 -11.81 -16.06 13.24
CA PRO A 60 -13.06 -15.28 13.28
C PRO A 60 -12.83 -13.76 13.45
N ASP A 61 -11.98 -13.37 14.41
CA ASP A 61 -11.75 -11.96 14.79
C ASP A 61 -10.28 -11.52 14.66
N TYR A 62 -9.42 -12.39 14.12
CA TYR A 62 -7.99 -12.13 13.94
C TYR A 62 -7.50 -12.66 12.60
N ILE A 63 -6.39 -12.10 12.13
CA ILE A 63 -5.51 -12.77 11.18
C ILE A 63 -4.15 -12.97 11.81
N SER A 64 -3.45 -14.04 11.44
CA SER A 64 -2.03 -14.18 11.70
C SER A 64 -1.25 -14.21 10.40
N TYR A 65 -0.07 -13.62 10.38
CA TYR A 65 0.91 -13.80 9.32
C TYR A 65 2.29 -14.12 9.89
N ASP A 66 3.10 -14.79 9.09
CA ASP A 66 4.48 -15.10 9.44
C ASP A 66 5.28 -13.79 9.64
N LEU A 67 6.16 -13.79 10.65
CA LEU A 67 7.14 -12.73 10.84
C LEU A 67 8.16 -12.82 9.70
N ILE A 68 8.35 -11.70 8.99
CA ILE A 68 9.23 -11.63 7.82
C ILE A 68 10.42 -10.76 8.18
N ASP A 69 11.61 -11.33 8.11
CA ASP A 69 12.88 -10.62 8.18
C ASP A 69 13.12 -9.79 6.89
N GLY A 70 13.56 -8.55 7.07
CA GLY A 70 13.84 -7.61 5.99
C GLY A 70 13.83 -6.18 6.50
N TYR A 71 13.94 -5.23 5.58
CA TYR A 71 13.76 -3.81 5.90
C TYR A 71 12.46 -3.28 5.30
N THR A 72 11.86 -2.31 5.97
CA THR A 72 10.72 -1.53 5.50
C THR A 72 10.97 -0.06 5.84
N PHE A 73 10.20 0.84 5.24
CA PHE A 73 10.26 2.26 5.57
C PHE A 73 9.46 2.55 6.83
N THR A 74 9.94 3.48 7.65
CA THR A 74 9.24 3.96 8.85
C THR A 74 8.31 5.15 8.55
N GLN A 75 8.52 5.83 7.42
CA GLN A 75 7.76 6.99 7.00
C GLN A 75 7.63 7.07 5.46
N ILE A 76 6.66 7.85 5.00
CA ILE A 76 6.45 8.13 3.58
C ILE A 76 7.44 9.22 3.15
N GLY A 77 8.03 9.07 1.96
CA GLY A 77 8.93 10.08 1.38
C GLY A 77 10.41 9.73 1.37
N ASP A 78 10.81 8.66 2.04
CA ASP A 78 12.20 8.18 2.10
C ASP A 78 12.54 7.18 0.97
N THR A 79 11.60 6.93 0.06
CA THR A 79 11.79 5.97 -1.03
C THR A 79 12.62 6.54 -2.17
N GLY A 80 13.61 5.77 -2.62
CA GLY A 80 14.42 6.07 -3.79
C GLY A 80 13.91 5.45 -5.09
N ILE A 81 14.66 5.74 -6.16
CA ILE A 81 14.33 5.31 -7.52
C ILE A 81 14.41 3.79 -7.70
N LEU A 82 15.24 3.11 -6.92
CA LEU A 82 15.42 1.65 -6.99
C LEU A 82 14.22 0.94 -6.37
N GLU A 83 13.74 1.43 -5.22
CA GLU A 83 12.55 0.92 -4.55
C GLU A 83 11.30 1.19 -5.39
N LEU A 84 11.20 2.38 -6.01
CA LEU A 84 10.14 2.68 -6.97
C LEU A 84 10.15 1.68 -8.14
N ARG A 85 11.30 1.39 -8.73
CA ARG A 85 11.39 0.37 -9.80
C ARG A 85 10.94 -1.01 -9.31
N SER A 86 11.38 -1.40 -8.12
CA SER A 86 11.04 -2.68 -7.49
C SER A 86 9.52 -2.83 -7.34
N ILE A 87 8.83 -1.83 -6.76
CA ILE A 87 7.37 -1.89 -6.59
C ILE A 87 6.61 -1.84 -7.91
N LEU A 88 7.11 -1.14 -8.93
CA LEU A 88 6.46 -1.09 -10.24
C LEU A 88 6.50 -2.44 -10.96
N LEU A 89 7.61 -3.18 -10.86
CA LEU A 89 7.70 -4.55 -11.38
C LEU A 89 6.73 -5.48 -10.66
N VAL A 90 6.59 -5.35 -9.34
CA VAL A 90 5.60 -6.11 -8.57
C VAL A 90 4.18 -5.74 -8.99
N LEU A 91 3.88 -4.45 -9.17
CA LEU A 91 2.58 -3.98 -9.66
C LEU A 91 2.22 -4.57 -11.03
N GLN A 92 3.16 -4.63 -11.98
CA GLN A 92 2.92 -5.28 -13.27
C GLN A 92 2.51 -6.74 -13.10
N ASN A 93 3.17 -7.46 -12.19
CA ASN A 93 2.85 -8.86 -11.91
C ASN A 93 1.49 -9.00 -11.20
N LEU A 94 1.20 -8.14 -10.22
CA LEU A 94 -0.10 -8.11 -9.55
C LEU A 94 -1.25 -7.80 -10.54
N GLN A 95 -1.03 -6.93 -11.51
CA GLN A 95 -2.05 -6.59 -12.52
C GLN A 95 -2.36 -7.74 -13.50
N LYS A 96 -1.48 -8.74 -13.62
CA LYS A 96 -1.76 -9.98 -14.36
C LYS A 96 -2.74 -10.88 -13.60
N LEU A 97 -2.80 -10.75 -12.27
CA LEU A 97 -3.71 -11.51 -11.43
C LEU A 97 -5.12 -10.93 -11.52
N LYS A 98 -6.04 -11.71 -12.08
CA LYS A 98 -7.46 -11.37 -12.16
C LYS A 98 -8.29 -12.42 -11.47
N TYR A 99 -9.01 -12.01 -10.43
CA TYR A 99 -10.02 -12.86 -9.80
C TYR A 99 -11.39 -12.50 -10.34
N LYS A 100 -12.08 -13.48 -10.95
CA LYS A 100 -13.38 -13.28 -11.61
C LYS A 100 -13.37 -12.13 -12.62
N ASN A 101 -12.34 -12.09 -13.47
CA ASN A 101 -12.10 -11.05 -14.49
C ASN A 101 -11.96 -9.62 -13.93
N LYS A 102 -11.73 -9.45 -12.63
CA LYS A 102 -11.48 -8.15 -11.99
C LYS A 102 -10.07 -8.07 -11.43
N TYR A 103 -9.50 -6.87 -11.44
CA TYR A 103 -8.20 -6.61 -10.84
C TYR A 103 -8.30 -6.74 -9.32
N ILE A 104 -7.28 -7.37 -8.74
CA ILE A 104 -7.08 -7.38 -7.30
C ILE A 104 -6.31 -6.11 -6.94
N VAL A 105 -6.79 -5.44 -5.91
CA VAL A 105 -6.25 -4.18 -5.40
C VAL A 105 -5.86 -4.42 -3.95
N HIS A 106 -4.59 -4.18 -3.62
CA HIS A 106 -4.06 -4.21 -2.25
C HIS A 106 -4.83 -3.21 -1.37
N GLY A 107 -4.97 -1.98 -1.87
CA GLY A 107 -5.77 -0.92 -1.24
C GLY A 107 -5.04 -0.11 -0.18
N ASP A 108 -3.79 -0.45 0.12
CA ASP A 108 -2.88 0.30 1.01
C ASP A 108 -1.41 0.01 0.67
N LEU A 109 -1.03 0.25 -0.59
CA LEU A 109 0.31 -0.09 -1.11
C LEU A 109 1.31 1.04 -0.82
N SER A 110 1.41 1.44 0.45
CA SER A 110 2.36 2.42 0.95
C SER A 110 3.76 1.80 1.17
N PRO A 111 4.84 2.61 1.17
CA PRO A 111 6.20 2.09 1.39
C PRO A 111 6.39 1.31 2.70
N VAL A 112 5.62 1.66 3.74
CA VAL A 112 5.70 1.04 5.07
C VAL A 112 5.15 -0.40 5.09
N ASN A 113 4.31 -0.76 4.10
CA ASN A 113 3.70 -2.08 3.97
C ASN A 113 4.49 -3.01 3.04
N VAL A 114 5.71 -2.62 2.64
CA VAL A 114 6.55 -3.41 1.72
C VAL A 114 7.85 -3.79 2.39
N ILE A 115 8.11 -5.09 2.46
CA ILE A 115 9.32 -5.64 3.06
C ILE A 115 10.29 -6.01 1.95
N PHE A 116 11.50 -5.50 2.07
CA PHE A 116 12.58 -5.66 1.11
C PHE A 116 13.66 -6.61 1.64
N LYS A 117 14.31 -7.29 0.70
CA LYS A 117 15.61 -7.95 0.90
C LYS A 117 16.73 -6.91 0.88
N GLN A 118 17.90 -7.25 1.39
CA GLN A 118 19.08 -6.37 1.38
C GLN A 118 19.46 -5.85 -0.03
N ASP A 119 19.13 -6.60 -1.09
CA ASP A 119 19.35 -6.20 -2.49
C ASP A 119 18.23 -5.32 -3.08
N LEU A 120 17.38 -4.72 -2.23
CA LEU A 120 16.24 -3.87 -2.58
C LEU A 120 15.14 -4.56 -3.40
N LYS A 121 15.18 -5.89 -3.54
CA LYS A 121 14.07 -6.65 -4.12
C LYS A 121 12.96 -6.80 -3.07
N ILE A 122 11.72 -6.63 -3.51
CA ILE A 122 10.56 -6.86 -2.64
C ILE A 122 10.50 -8.35 -2.27
N LYS A 123 10.52 -8.61 -0.96
CA LYS A 123 10.37 -9.94 -0.38
C LYS A 123 8.89 -10.28 -0.22
N LYS A 124 8.15 -9.41 0.46
CA LYS A 124 6.73 -9.58 0.78
C LYS A 124 6.05 -8.22 0.90
N ILE A 125 4.74 -8.19 0.68
CA ILE A 125 3.87 -7.05 0.95
C ILE A 125 2.94 -7.47 2.09
N VAL A 126 2.80 -6.64 3.12
CA VAL A 126 1.95 -6.91 4.29
C VAL A 126 0.69 -6.04 4.28
N ASP A 127 -0.22 -6.26 5.24
CA ASP A 127 -1.47 -5.49 5.36
C ASP A 127 -2.44 -5.64 4.16
N TRP A 128 -2.66 -6.90 3.78
CA TRP A 128 -3.66 -7.33 2.78
C TRP A 128 -5.11 -7.33 3.29
N ASP A 129 -5.37 -6.84 4.50
CA ASP A 129 -6.71 -6.78 5.09
C ASP A 129 -7.67 -5.84 4.35
N ASN A 130 -7.14 -4.87 3.61
CA ASN A 130 -7.90 -3.96 2.74
C ASN A 130 -8.11 -4.48 1.31
N VAL A 131 -7.67 -5.71 1.02
CA VAL A 131 -7.70 -6.26 -0.34
C VAL A 131 -9.13 -6.34 -0.89
N LYS A 132 -9.28 -5.94 -2.15
CA LYS A 132 -10.58 -5.92 -2.83
C LYS A 132 -10.44 -6.07 -4.33
N LEU A 133 -11.58 -6.32 -4.99
CA LEU A 133 -11.68 -6.21 -6.43
C LEU A 133 -11.92 -4.75 -6.81
N GLY A 134 -11.13 -4.23 -7.75
CA GLY A 134 -11.17 -2.83 -8.12
C GLY A 134 -10.63 -2.57 -9.52
N SER A 135 -10.08 -1.37 -9.69
CA SER A 135 -9.54 -0.89 -10.96
C SER A 135 -8.03 -1.11 -11.04
N LYS A 136 -7.51 -1.39 -12.25
CA LYS A 136 -6.07 -1.47 -12.50
C LYS A 136 -5.30 -0.22 -12.09
N TYR A 137 -5.95 0.93 -11.99
CA TYR A 137 -5.32 2.21 -11.63
C TYR A 137 -5.30 2.52 -10.14
N GLN A 138 -5.95 1.71 -9.30
CA GLN A 138 -6.12 2.05 -7.88
C GLN A 138 -4.82 1.93 -7.08
N ASP A 139 -4.14 0.78 -7.12
CA ASP A 139 -2.82 0.66 -6.47
C ASP A 139 -1.73 1.51 -7.18
N PRO A 140 -1.69 1.60 -8.53
CA PRO A 140 -0.79 2.54 -9.20
C PRO A 140 -0.98 3.99 -8.78
N ALA A 141 -2.21 4.43 -8.47
CA ALA A 141 -2.44 5.77 -7.94
C ALA A 141 -1.88 5.95 -6.54
N TYR A 142 -2.00 4.94 -5.67
CA TYR A 142 -1.34 4.91 -4.36
C TYR A 142 0.18 4.99 -4.49
N VAL A 143 0.76 4.18 -5.38
CA VAL A 143 2.20 4.15 -5.61
C VAL A 143 2.69 5.47 -6.17
N PHE A 144 2.03 6.00 -7.20
CA PHE A 144 2.38 7.30 -7.77
C PHE A 144 2.31 8.42 -6.72
N TRP A 145 1.40 8.35 -5.75
CA TRP A 145 1.30 9.34 -4.70
C TRP A 145 2.34 9.18 -3.61
N LEU A 146 2.42 8.01 -2.97
CA LEU A 146 3.22 7.85 -1.75
C LEU A 146 4.70 7.54 -2.01
N TRP A 147 5.03 6.91 -3.15
CA TRP A 147 6.41 6.51 -3.44
C TRP A 147 7.17 7.61 -4.20
N ILE A 148 6.50 8.27 -5.12
CA ILE A 148 7.06 9.48 -5.74
C ILE A 148 7.02 10.65 -4.74
N ASN A 149 6.06 10.63 -3.81
CA ASN A 149 5.91 11.64 -2.74
C ASN A 149 5.75 13.07 -3.27
N PHE A 150 4.98 13.23 -4.35
CA PHE A 150 4.66 14.57 -4.85
C PHE A 150 3.81 15.35 -3.84
N GLY A 151 3.92 16.68 -3.83
CA GLY A 151 3.26 17.54 -2.84
C GLY A 151 3.93 17.53 -1.45
N GLY A 152 4.95 16.69 -1.24
CA GLY A 152 5.90 16.82 -0.15
C GLY A 152 6.94 17.92 -0.40
N ASN A 153 7.61 18.36 0.66
CA ASN A 153 8.62 19.43 0.60
C ASN A 153 10.05 18.91 0.32
N ASN A 154 10.22 17.61 0.10
CA ASN A 154 11.52 16.94 0.08
C ASN A 154 12.02 16.55 -1.32
N LYS A 155 11.26 16.83 -2.39
CA LYS A 155 11.66 16.53 -3.77
C LYS A 155 11.41 17.71 -4.70
N SER A 156 12.39 18.01 -5.54
CA SER A 156 12.24 18.98 -6.63
C SER A 156 11.30 18.46 -7.72
N PHE A 157 10.76 19.37 -8.53
CA PHE A 157 9.94 18.99 -9.69
C PHE A 157 10.72 18.12 -10.69
N SER A 158 12.04 18.35 -10.85
CA SER A 158 12.89 17.56 -11.74
C SER A 158 12.99 16.09 -11.29
N GLU A 159 13.18 15.85 -9.99
CA GLU A 159 13.22 14.51 -9.41
C GLU A 159 11.88 13.79 -9.59
N ILE A 160 10.78 14.48 -9.28
CA ILE A 160 9.42 13.93 -9.47
C ILE A 160 9.19 13.59 -10.96
N LYS A 161 9.61 14.46 -11.90
CA LYS A 161 9.49 14.20 -13.33
C LYS A 161 10.28 12.96 -13.76
N LYS A 162 11.49 12.77 -13.22
CA LYS A 162 12.34 11.60 -13.50
C LYS A 162 11.67 10.30 -13.02
N GLU A 163 11.14 10.30 -11.80
CA GLU A 163 10.42 9.16 -11.22
C GLU A 163 9.09 8.89 -11.93
N ALA A 164 8.34 9.93 -12.30
CA ALA A 164 7.10 9.82 -13.06
C ALA A 164 7.32 9.20 -14.46
N ASN A 165 8.44 9.51 -15.11
CA ASN A 165 8.82 8.89 -16.38
C ASN A 165 9.14 7.40 -16.22
N ILE A 166 9.85 7.01 -15.15
CA ILE A 166 10.08 5.60 -14.84
C ILE A 166 8.75 4.88 -14.60
N PHE A 167 7.86 5.48 -13.81
CA PHE A 167 6.53 4.95 -13.56
C PHE A 167 5.77 4.69 -14.87
N LYS A 168 5.69 5.72 -15.73
CA LYS A 168 4.98 5.65 -17.01
C LYS A 168 5.56 4.56 -17.91
N ASN A 169 6.89 4.51 -18.03
CA ASN A 169 7.57 3.59 -18.92
C ASN A 169 7.48 2.14 -18.44
N THR A 170 7.68 1.90 -17.14
CA THR A 170 7.57 0.56 -16.57
C THR A 170 6.16 0.02 -16.69
N LEU A 171 5.12 0.81 -16.42
CA LEU A 171 3.73 0.32 -16.55
C LEU A 171 3.18 0.38 -17.98
N HIS A 172 3.96 0.86 -18.95
CA HIS A 172 3.55 1.07 -20.34
C HIS A 172 2.29 1.95 -20.47
N TYR A 173 2.18 3.00 -19.66
CA TYR A 173 1.00 3.88 -19.65
C TYR A 173 1.02 4.87 -20.82
N ASN A 174 -0.04 4.84 -21.63
CA ASN A 174 -0.29 5.83 -22.66
C ASN A 174 -1.05 7.05 -22.10
N GLN A 175 -1.34 8.04 -22.95
CA GLN A 175 -2.02 9.27 -22.53
C GLN A 175 -3.42 9.03 -21.92
N LYS A 176 -4.14 8.01 -22.39
CA LYS A 176 -5.44 7.61 -21.84
C LYS A 176 -5.27 7.03 -20.44
N ASP A 177 -4.30 6.15 -20.24
CA ASP A 177 -3.96 5.60 -18.91
C ASP A 177 -3.58 6.72 -17.93
N LEU A 178 -2.76 7.69 -18.35
CA LEU A 178 -2.38 8.85 -17.52
C LEU A 178 -3.59 9.70 -17.12
N LYS A 179 -4.58 9.90 -18.01
CA LYS A 179 -5.83 10.59 -17.68
C LYS A 179 -6.63 9.83 -16.61
N TYR A 180 -6.68 8.51 -16.67
CA TYR A 180 -7.34 7.70 -15.65
C TYR A 180 -6.56 7.67 -14.34
N LEU A 181 -5.23 7.58 -14.40
CA LEU A 181 -4.35 7.63 -13.24
C LEU A 181 -4.57 8.93 -12.46
N LYS A 182 -4.55 10.09 -13.13
CA LYS A 182 -4.84 11.40 -12.50
C LYS A 182 -6.15 11.38 -11.72
N ARG A 183 -7.22 10.84 -12.32
CA ARG A 183 -8.54 10.74 -11.68
C ARG A 183 -8.51 9.83 -10.46
N TRP A 184 -7.78 8.72 -10.52
CA TRP A 184 -7.65 7.78 -9.41
C TRP A 184 -6.81 8.34 -8.27
N ILE A 185 -5.73 9.06 -8.56
CA ILE A 185 -4.93 9.76 -7.55
C ILE A 185 -5.82 10.71 -6.73
N TYR A 186 -6.64 11.54 -7.38
CA TYR A 186 -7.60 12.39 -6.67
C TYR A 186 -8.58 11.61 -5.80
N LYS A 187 -9.11 10.48 -6.29
CA LYS A 187 -10.05 9.64 -5.54
C LYS A 187 -9.41 9.04 -4.31
N VAL A 188 -8.18 8.52 -4.44
CA VAL A 188 -7.40 7.94 -3.34
C VAL A 188 -7.11 8.99 -2.29
N ILE A 189 -6.56 10.15 -2.69
CA ILE A 189 -6.26 11.25 -1.77
C ILE A 189 -7.50 11.69 -0.99
N LYS A 190 -8.63 11.93 -1.67
CA LYS A 190 -9.88 12.33 -1.00
C LYS A 190 -10.42 11.25 -0.06
N SER A 191 -10.29 9.98 -0.44
CA SER A 191 -10.69 8.85 0.40
C SER A 191 -9.87 8.80 1.69
N GLU A 192 -8.54 8.91 1.59
CA GLU A 192 -7.65 8.86 2.74
C GLU A 192 -7.77 10.11 3.62
N MET A 193 -7.96 11.29 3.02
CA MET A 193 -8.26 12.50 3.77
C MET A 193 -9.56 12.35 4.59
N LYS A 194 -10.60 11.74 4.03
CA LYS A 194 -11.84 11.45 4.76
C LYS A 194 -11.62 10.43 5.87
N LYS A 195 -10.88 9.36 5.60
CA LYS A 195 -10.52 8.32 6.57
C LYS A 195 -9.73 8.92 7.74
N HIS A 196 -8.86 9.88 7.46
CA HIS A 196 -8.01 10.55 8.45
C HIS A 196 -8.63 11.82 9.04
N SER A 197 -9.92 12.09 8.81
CA SER A 197 -10.59 13.31 9.26
C SER A 197 -10.47 13.57 10.77
N TYR A 198 -10.49 12.53 11.60
CA TYR A 198 -10.28 12.66 13.05
C TYR A 198 -8.85 13.05 13.42
N GLN A 199 -7.84 12.47 12.74
CA GLN A 199 -6.43 12.82 12.96
C GLN A 199 -6.13 14.25 12.47
N ILE A 200 -6.76 14.65 11.37
CA ILE A 200 -6.66 16.00 10.80
C ILE A 200 -7.14 17.07 11.78
N LYS A 201 -8.21 16.82 12.56
CA LYS A 201 -8.73 17.81 13.52
C LYS A 201 -7.72 18.25 14.59
N GLY A 202 -6.67 17.47 14.84
CA GLY A 202 -5.59 17.80 15.76
C GLY A 202 -4.21 17.91 15.10
N ASN A 203 -4.14 17.92 13.76
CA ASN A 203 -2.88 17.92 13.03
C ASN A 203 -2.98 18.74 11.73
N ASP A 204 -2.73 20.03 11.84
CA ASP A 204 -2.76 20.98 10.72
C ASP A 204 -1.76 20.62 9.62
N TRP A 205 -0.63 20.01 9.98
CA TRP A 205 0.37 19.57 9.02
C TRP A 205 -0.19 18.49 8.09
N LEU A 206 -0.93 17.51 8.63
CA LEU A 206 -1.50 16.42 7.83
C LEU A 206 -2.53 16.96 6.83
N LEU A 207 -3.37 17.92 7.25
CA LEU A 207 -4.29 18.60 6.35
C LEU A 207 -3.54 19.35 5.25
N LYS A 208 -2.52 20.13 5.63
CA LYS A 208 -1.71 20.89 4.69
C LYS A 208 -1.02 19.99 3.67
N TRP A 209 -0.49 18.85 4.10
CA TRP A 209 0.10 17.86 3.19
C TRP A 209 -0.90 17.34 2.16
N TYR A 210 -2.11 16.99 2.58
CA TYR A 210 -3.18 16.58 1.66
C TYR A 210 -3.55 17.66 0.64
N LEU A 211 -3.70 18.91 1.10
CA LEU A 211 -4.02 20.04 0.23
C LEU A 211 -2.89 20.33 -0.76
N ASN A 212 -1.64 20.30 -0.31
CA ASN A 212 -0.47 20.45 -1.18
C ASN A 212 -0.44 19.39 -2.29
N CYS A 213 -0.72 18.13 -1.96
CA CYS A 213 -0.81 17.06 -2.96
C CYS A 213 -1.91 17.35 -4.00
N ILE A 214 -3.08 17.81 -3.56
CA ILE A 214 -4.20 18.17 -4.44
C ILE A 214 -3.79 19.33 -5.37
N ASP A 215 -3.18 20.37 -4.83
CA ASP A 215 -2.80 21.55 -5.59
C ASP A 215 -1.68 21.24 -6.59
N TRP A 216 -0.71 20.41 -6.20
CA TRP A 216 0.32 19.91 -7.10
C TRP A 216 -0.28 19.18 -8.32
N ILE A 217 -1.32 18.35 -8.14
CA ILE A 217 -1.98 17.67 -9.27
C ILE A 217 -2.73 18.66 -10.18
N LYS A 218 -3.18 19.80 -9.64
CA LYS A 218 -3.83 20.85 -10.44
C LYS A 218 -2.80 21.62 -11.25
N SER A 219 -1.71 22.08 -10.64
CA SER A 219 -0.72 22.96 -11.27
C SER A 219 0.30 22.18 -12.10
N GLU A 220 0.91 21.14 -11.54
CA GLU A 220 2.11 20.52 -12.11
C GLU A 220 1.86 19.31 -12.98
N TRP A 221 0.70 18.64 -12.83
CA TRP A 221 0.44 17.38 -13.54
C TRP A 221 0.64 17.49 -15.06
N LYS A 222 0.24 18.61 -15.67
CA LYS A 222 0.40 18.79 -17.12
C LYS A 222 1.88 18.87 -17.50
N ASN A 223 2.67 19.60 -16.72
CA ASN A 223 4.09 19.86 -16.95
C ASN A 223 4.98 18.60 -16.84
N LEU A 224 4.48 17.57 -16.15
CA LEU A 224 5.18 16.27 -16.06
C LEU A 224 5.31 15.56 -17.40
N TRP A 225 4.32 15.73 -18.28
CA TRP A 225 4.14 14.91 -19.48
C TRP A 225 4.44 15.66 -20.78
N ILE A 226 4.80 16.94 -20.67
CA ILE A 226 5.37 17.77 -21.74
C ILE A 226 6.88 17.51 -21.75
#